data_AF-A0A955MH12-F1
#
_entry.id   AF-A0A955MH12-F1
#
_cell.length_a   1.000
_cell.length_b   1.000
_cell.length_c   1.000
_cell.angle_alpha   90.00
_cell.angle_beta   90.00
_cell.angle_gamma   90.00
#
_symmetry.space_group_name_H-M   'P 1'
#
loop_
_entity.id
_entity.type
_entity.pdbx_description
1 polymer ?
#
loop_
_entity_poly.entity_id
_entity_poly.type
_entity_poly.pdbx_seq_one_letter_code
_entity_poly.pdbx_strand_id
1 'polypeptide(L)'
;MCISTEINFGKLKDKSLSTDDIDNLICEFISQLQRRGQVGGTEYNWSKIKGEIRSFVQMAHPKALSEQHHSKWNKETIKKLENAFGAKPQWNIVDDDIPSKFQRLTSVKRLVLFTTMFEYINCIYDMDSKKMFPLYQLSLTDEQIEDINRWISAYKLHDQMWLLSGKLEILAYKQWVEAHSELNKHGRELSALTEEATGIPTYYHLMRYWGSKEDEDKRKCPGCHKKWRNKSVGMGEESFLEFPYICDKCRLVSYYPFSFDNQRYAKIGE
;
A
#
# COMPACT_ATOMS: atom_id res chain seq x y z
N MET A 1 9.13 -5.98 5.88
CA MET A 1 10.61 -5.90 5.88
C MET A 1 11.05 -5.68 4.45
N CYS A 2 11.94 -4.72 4.24
CA CYS A 2 12.38 -4.28 2.94
C CYS A 2 13.86 -4.61 2.80
N ILE A 3 14.30 -4.96 1.60
CA ILE A 3 15.64 -5.48 1.34
C ILE A 3 16.44 -4.36 0.69
N SER A 4 17.51 -3.93 1.36
CA SER A 4 18.40 -2.89 0.83
C SER A 4 19.10 -3.40 -0.44
N THR A 5 18.91 -2.70 -1.56
CA THR A 5 19.41 -3.12 -2.87
C THR A 5 20.04 -1.96 -3.61
N GLU A 6 21.24 -2.19 -4.17
CA GLU A 6 21.87 -1.29 -5.14
C GLU A 6 21.32 -1.59 -6.54
N ILE A 7 20.84 -0.57 -7.25
CA ILE A 7 20.59 -0.60 -8.69
C ILE A 7 21.73 0.16 -9.38
N ASN A 8 22.48 -0.53 -10.24
CA ASN A 8 23.55 0.04 -11.05
C ASN A 8 23.06 0.21 -12.49
N PHE A 9 22.95 1.47 -12.93
CA PHE A 9 22.60 1.83 -14.30
C PHE A 9 23.82 1.81 -15.23
N GLY A 10 25.04 1.87 -14.67
CA GLY A 10 26.29 1.85 -15.42
C GLY A 10 26.81 3.25 -15.77
N LYS A 11 27.75 3.31 -16.71
CA LYS A 11 28.35 4.57 -17.18
C LYS A 11 27.51 5.15 -18.31
N LEU A 12 27.20 6.44 -18.23
CA LEU A 12 26.50 7.16 -19.30
C LEU A 12 27.29 7.02 -20.62
N LYS A 13 26.61 6.53 -21.67
CA LYS A 13 27.16 6.39 -23.02
C LYS A 13 26.71 7.52 -23.91
N ASP A 14 25.45 7.89 -23.81
CA ASP A 14 24.90 9.03 -24.52
C ASP A 14 25.30 10.33 -23.81
N LYS A 15 26.34 10.98 -24.34
CA LYS A 15 26.86 12.24 -23.80
C LYS A 15 25.99 13.46 -24.14
N SER A 16 24.94 13.28 -24.95
CA SER A 16 24.00 14.35 -25.25
C SER A 16 23.00 14.60 -24.12
N LEU A 17 22.81 13.61 -23.24
CA LEU A 17 21.88 13.70 -22.10
C LEU A 17 22.42 14.62 -21.01
N SER A 18 21.57 15.55 -20.57
CA SER A 18 21.82 16.41 -19.42
C SER A 18 21.64 15.65 -18.10
N THR A 19 22.02 16.28 -17.00
CA THR A 19 21.74 15.74 -15.65
C THR A 19 20.23 15.56 -15.43
N ASP A 20 19.41 16.49 -15.91
CA ASP A 20 17.95 16.44 -15.74
C ASP A 20 17.33 15.31 -16.58
N ASP A 21 17.87 15.04 -17.77
CA ASP A 21 17.43 13.89 -18.58
C ASP A 21 17.72 12.56 -17.88
N ILE A 22 18.89 12.45 -17.24
CA ILE A 22 19.27 11.27 -16.46
C ILE A 22 18.36 11.12 -15.24
N ASP A 23 18.11 12.21 -14.52
CA ASP A 23 17.22 12.24 -13.36
C ASP A 23 15.81 11.77 -13.74
N ASN A 24 15.24 12.34 -14.81
CA ASN A 24 13.93 11.95 -15.33
C ASN A 24 13.86 10.47 -15.72
N LEU A 25 14.88 9.92 -16.39
CA LEU A 25 14.91 8.51 -16.77
C LEU A 25 14.94 7.58 -15.54
N ILE A 26 15.72 7.94 -14.52
CA ILE A 26 15.83 7.16 -13.28
C ILE A 26 14.55 7.28 -12.46
N CYS A 27 13.99 8.48 -12.36
CA CYS A 27 12.70 8.77 -11.75
C CYS A 27 11.59 7.92 -12.39
N GLU A 28 11.51 7.94 -13.72
CA GLU A 28 10.52 7.19 -14.49
C GLU A 28 10.64 5.68 -14.18
N PHE A 29 11.87 5.15 -14.14
CA PHE A 29 12.10 3.74 -13.85
C PHE A 29 11.72 3.35 -12.41
N ILE A 30 12.23 4.09 -11.41
CA ILE A 30 12.03 3.77 -9.99
C ILE A 30 10.58 4.01 -9.57
N SER A 31 9.95 5.10 -10.03
CA SER A 31 8.55 5.40 -9.68
C SER A 31 7.58 4.33 -10.20
N GLN A 32 7.86 3.71 -11.35
CA GLN A 32 7.06 2.59 -11.84
C GLN A 32 7.22 1.33 -10.98
N LEU A 33 8.43 1.05 -10.49
CA LEU A 33 8.67 -0.02 -9.52
C LEU A 33 7.96 0.25 -8.18
N GLN A 34 7.94 1.51 -7.74
CA GLN A 34 7.23 1.95 -6.53
C GLN A 34 5.72 1.78 -6.66
N ARG A 35 5.12 2.20 -7.78
CA ARG A 35 3.68 2.07 -8.05
C ARG A 35 3.19 0.62 -8.00
N ARG A 36 4.03 -0.36 -8.36
CA ARG A 36 3.69 -1.79 -8.26
C ARG A 36 4.14 -2.42 -6.93
N GLY A 37 4.68 -1.64 -6.00
CA GLY A 37 5.17 -2.11 -4.71
C GLY A 37 6.38 -3.04 -4.79
N GLN A 38 7.10 -3.05 -5.92
CA GLN A 38 8.36 -3.81 -6.06
C GLN A 38 9.45 -3.17 -5.21
N VAL A 39 9.45 -1.84 -5.17
CA VAL A 39 10.34 -0.99 -4.40
C VAL A 39 9.49 -0.12 -3.47
N GLY A 40 9.96 0.11 -2.25
CA GLY A 40 9.34 1.00 -1.28
C GLY A 40 9.85 2.43 -1.33
N GLY A 41 9.15 3.30 -0.60
CA GLY A 41 9.49 4.71 -0.47
C GLY A 41 8.76 5.58 -1.50
N THR A 42 8.71 6.89 -1.22
CA THR A 42 8.15 7.92 -2.11
C THR A 42 9.24 8.74 -2.78
N GLU A 43 10.47 8.61 -2.29
CA GLU A 43 11.65 9.31 -2.80
C GLU A 43 12.57 8.31 -3.48
N TYR A 44 13.35 8.81 -4.41
CA TYR A 44 14.46 8.09 -5.00
C TYR A 44 15.67 9.02 -4.96
N ASN A 45 16.85 8.41 -4.90
CA ASN A 45 18.10 9.12 -4.99
C ASN A 45 19.02 8.35 -5.93
N TRP A 46 19.86 9.06 -6.67
CA TRP A 46 20.95 8.46 -7.41
C TRP A 46 22.25 9.20 -7.16
N SER A 47 23.36 8.52 -7.38
CA SER A 47 24.70 9.06 -7.17
C SER A 47 25.64 8.57 -8.26
N LYS A 48 26.61 9.41 -8.60
CA LYS A 48 27.70 9.03 -9.51
C LYS A 48 28.87 8.48 -8.70
N ILE A 49 29.01 7.15 -8.67
CA ILE A 49 30.05 6.45 -7.91
C ILE A 49 31.04 5.85 -8.91
N LYS A 50 32.30 6.32 -8.86
CA LYS A 50 33.38 5.86 -9.78
C LYS A 50 32.99 5.98 -11.28
N GLY A 51 32.18 6.98 -11.61
CA GLY A 51 31.71 7.25 -12.97
C GLY A 51 30.47 6.46 -13.38
N GLU A 52 29.96 5.57 -12.54
CA GLU A 52 28.70 4.83 -12.74
C GLU A 52 27.56 5.50 -11.99
N ILE A 53 26.36 5.46 -12.58
CA ILE A 53 25.15 5.96 -11.93
C ILE A 53 24.50 4.82 -11.16
N ARG A 54 24.23 5.07 -9.88
CA ARG A 54 23.69 4.07 -8.95
C ARG A 54 22.57 4.66 -8.12
N SER A 55 21.59 3.83 -7.77
CA SER A 55 20.53 4.15 -6.82
C SER A 55 20.45 3.08 -5.74
N PHE A 56 19.99 3.45 -4.55
CA PHE A 56 19.76 2.53 -3.45
C PHE A 56 18.28 2.53 -3.13
N VAL A 57 17.69 1.34 -3.17
CA VAL A 57 16.25 1.15 -3.02
C VAL A 57 15.94 0.09 -1.99
N GLN A 58 14.71 0.12 -1.49
CA GLN A 58 14.19 -0.86 -0.53
C GLN A 58 13.25 -1.82 -1.28
N MET A 59 13.70 -3.03 -1.59
CA MET A 59 12.91 -4.00 -2.35
C MET A 59 11.97 -4.80 -1.46
N ALA A 60 10.77 -5.11 -1.96
CA ALA A 60 9.80 -5.91 -1.22
C ALA A 60 10.12 -7.42 -1.22
N HIS A 61 10.95 -7.89 -2.15
CA HIS A 61 11.32 -9.30 -2.31
C HIS A 61 12.60 -9.43 -3.16
N PRO A 62 13.47 -10.44 -2.97
CA PRO A 62 14.73 -10.58 -3.73
C PRO A 62 14.54 -10.67 -5.25
N LYS A 63 13.38 -11.16 -5.67
CA LYS A 63 13.00 -11.29 -7.09
C LYS A 63 12.11 -10.16 -7.60
N ALA A 64 11.85 -9.12 -6.80
CA ALA A 64 10.89 -8.08 -7.19
C ALA A 64 11.28 -7.36 -8.50
N LEU A 65 12.56 -7.23 -8.85
CA LEU A 65 13.03 -6.63 -10.11
C LEU A 65 13.11 -7.60 -11.30
N SER A 66 12.58 -8.83 -11.17
CA SER A 66 12.58 -9.79 -12.28
C SER A 66 11.68 -9.31 -13.42
N GLU A 67 12.08 -9.54 -14.68
CA GLU A 67 11.37 -9.03 -15.87
C GLU A 67 9.88 -9.43 -15.96
N GLN A 68 9.52 -10.56 -15.37
CA GLN A 68 8.13 -11.04 -15.29
C GLN A 68 7.20 -10.12 -14.47
N HIS A 69 7.76 -9.29 -13.59
CA HIS A 69 7.01 -8.37 -12.72
C HIS A 69 6.95 -6.94 -13.28
N HIS A 70 7.68 -6.65 -14.35
CA HIS A 70 7.66 -5.33 -14.98
C HIS A 70 6.37 -5.09 -15.74
N SER A 71 5.81 -3.89 -15.53
CA SER A 71 4.75 -3.35 -16.39
C SER A 71 5.21 -3.23 -17.84
N LYS A 72 4.24 -2.99 -18.73
CA LYS A 72 4.56 -2.62 -20.11
C LYS A 72 5.46 -1.37 -20.15
N TRP A 73 5.14 -0.37 -19.33
CA TRP A 73 5.90 0.87 -19.23
C TRP A 73 7.31 0.64 -18.70
N ASN A 74 7.49 -0.23 -17.69
CA ASN A 74 8.84 -0.48 -17.16
C ASN A 74 9.74 -1.10 -18.21
N LYS A 75 9.20 -2.00 -19.04
CA LYS A 75 9.93 -2.61 -20.15
C LYS A 75 10.32 -1.58 -21.21
N GLU A 76 9.50 -0.56 -21.45
CA GLU A 76 9.82 0.55 -22.34
C GLU A 76 10.89 1.47 -21.75
N THR A 77 10.79 1.83 -20.47
CA THR A 77 11.79 2.64 -19.78
C THR A 77 13.14 1.92 -19.69
N ILE A 78 13.16 0.60 -19.48
CA ILE A 78 14.40 -0.20 -19.51
C ILE A 78 15.11 -0.07 -20.87
N LYS A 79 14.39 -0.07 -21.98
CA LYS A 79 15.00 0.15 -23.31
C LYS A 79 15.60 1.55 -23.44
N LYS A 80 14.96 2.58 -22.89
CA LYS A 80 15.53 3.94 -22.85
C LYS A 80 16.82 3.97 -22.04
N LEU A 81 16.83 3.31 -20.88
CA LEU A 81 18.02 3.17 -20.04
C LEU A 81 19.14 2.39 -20.76
N GLU A 82 18.80 1.29 -21.43
CA GLU A 82 19.76 0.53 -22.24
C GLU A 82 20.43 1.40 -23.31
N ASN A 83 19.65 2.25 -24.01
CA ASN A 83 20.19 3.18 -25.00
C ASN A 83 21.11 4.24 -24.36
N ALA A 84 20.72 4.79 -23.22
CA ALA A 84 21.47 5.83 -22.52
C ALA A 84 22.79 5.32 -21.90
N PHE A 85 22.78 4.11 -21.33
CA PHE A 85 23.88 3.55 -20.55
C PHE A 85 24.63 2.39 -21.25
N GLY A 86 24.10 1.90 -22.36
CA GLY A 86 24.66 0.80 -23.15
C GLY A 86 24.38 -0.60 -22.59
N ALA A 87 23.62 -0.72 -21.50
CA ALA A 87 23.26 -2.00 -20.89
C ALA A 87 22.00 -1.87 -20.02
N LYS A 88 21.35 -3.00 -19.73
CA LYS A 88 20.25 -3.08 -18.76
C LYS A 88 20.74 -2.71 -17.36
N PRO A 89 19.92 -2.01 -16.54
CA PRO A 89 20.20 -1.85 -15.12
C PRO A 89 20.45 -3.21 -14.47
N GLN A 90 21.52 -3.29 -13.69
CA GLN A 90 21.84 -4.46 -12.85
C GLN A 90 21.48 -4.13 -11.41
N TRP A 91 21.24 -5.15 -10.60
CA TRP A 91 21.00 -4.94 -9.18
C TRP A 91 21.75 -5.96 -8.34
N ASN A 92 22.14 -5.53 -7.14
CA ASN A 92 22.78 -6.36 -6.14
C ASN A 92 22.16 -6.08 -4.77
N ILE A 93 21.73 -7.15 -4.10
CA ILE A 93 21.26 -7.03 -2.72
C ILE A 93 22.48 -6.74 -1.84
N VAL A 94 22.40 -5.69 -1.04
CA VAL A 94 23.46 -5.25 -0.11
C VAL A 94 23.06 -5.49 1.35
N ASP A 95 21.95 -6.20 1.54
CA ASP A 95 21.39 -6.54 2.84
C ASP A 95 21.82 -7.95 3.25
N ASP A 96 22.35 -8.09 4.46
CA ASP A 96 22.80 -9.38 5.01
C ASP A 96 21.66 -10.12 5.76
N ASP A 97 20.62 -9.41 6.20
CA ASP A 97 19.52 -9.97 7.00
C ASP A 97 18.25 -10.17 6.16
N ILE A 98 18.36 -11.01 5.15
CA ILE A 98 17.23 -11.34 4.27
C ILE A 98 16.44 -12.52 4.84
N PRO A 99 15.11 -12.40 4.98
CA PRO A 99 14.29 -13.54 5.37
C PRO A 99 14.49 -14.76 4.46
N SER A 100 14.70 -15.93 5.06
CA SER A 100 14.86 -17.19 4.30
C SER A 100 13.56 -17.66 3.63
N LYS A 101 12.41 -17.15 4.05
CA LYS A 101 11.09 -17.49 3.50
C LYS A 101 10.24 -16.25 3.31
N PHE A 102 9.63 -16.17 2.14
CA PHE A 102 8.63 -15.16 1.78
C PHE A 102 7.25 -15.80 1.68
N GLN A 103 6.24 -15.05 2.09
CA GLN A 103 4.86 -15.51 2.00
C GLN A 103 4.45 -15.63 0.53
N ARG A 104 3.68 -16.66 0.21
CA ARG A 104 3.11 -16.87 -1.12
C ARG A 104 1.64 -16.56 -1.07
N LEU A 105 1.13 -15.93 -2.13
CA LEU A 105 -0.30 -15.61 -2.24
C LEU A 105 -1.18 -16.85 -2.10
N THR A 106 -0.71 -18.01 -2.59
CA THR A 106 -1.40 -19.31 -2.49
C THR A 106 -1.61 -19.82 -1.05
N SER A 107 -0.90 -19.25 -0.07
CA SER A 107 -1.07 -19.58 1.36
C SER A 107 -2.06 -18.68 2.09
N VAL A 108 -2.56 -17.64 1.42
CA VAL A 108 -3.43 -16.63 2.01
C VAL A 108 -4.90 -17.03 1.83
N LYS A 109 -5.69 -16.83 2.87
CA LYS A 109 -7.12 -17.14 2.86
C LYS A 109 -8.01 -15.91 2.83
N ARG A 110 -7.51 -14.78 3.36
CA ARG A 110 -8.24 -13.52 3.48
C ARG A 110 -7.27 -12.35 3.35
N LEU A 111 -7.63 -11.41 2.49
CA LEU A 111 -6.89 -10.17 2.30
C LEU A 111 -7.64 -8.99 2.91
N VAL A 112 -6.93 -7.94 3.24
CA VAL A 112 -7.53 -6.65 3.61
C VAL A 112 -6.82 -5.51 2.87
N LEU A 113 -7.61 -4.63 2.28
CA LEU A 113 -7.17 -3.32 1.77
C LEU A 113 -7.18 -2.32 2.93
N PHE A 114 -5.98 -1.88 3.32
CA PHE A 114 -5.73 -0.97 4.43
C PHE A 114 -4.41 -0.23 4.20
N THR A 115 -4.31 1.02 4.64
CA THR A 115 -3.03 1.74 4.66
C THR A 115 -3.08 2.77 5.79
N THR A 116 -1.96 3.41 6.06
CA THR A 116 -1.87 4.62 6.88
C THR A 116 -0.97 5.64 6.18
N MET A 117 -0.90 6.87 6.70
CA MET A 117 0.07 7.86 6.25
C MET A 117 1.53 7.43 6.44
N PHE A 118 1.80 6.46 7.30
CA PHE A 118 3.15 5.96 7.61
C PHE A 118 3.58 4.78 6.74
N GLU A 119 2.69 4.23 5.91
CA GLU A 119 3.02 3.08 5.07
C GLU A 119 3.75 3.52 3.79
N TYR A 120 4.80 2.79 3.41
CA TYR A 120 5.72 3.23 2.34
C TYR A 120 5.70 2.37 1.07
N ILE A 121 5.02 1.21 1.07
CA ILE A 121 5.21 0.24 -0.02
C ILE A 121 3.89 -0.28 -0.61
N ASN A 122 2.90 -0.66 0.20
CA ASN A 122 1.63 -1.21 -0.31
C ASN A 122 0.47 -1.01 0.67
N CYS A 123 -0.70 -1.53 0.29
CA CYS A 123 -1.96 -1.42 1.04
C CYS A 123 -2.73 -2.74 1.19
N ILE A 124 -2.16 -3.88 0.81
CA ILE A 124 -2.83 -5.18 0.89
C ILE A 124 -2.13 -6.03 1.95
N TYR A 125 -2.88 -6.59 2.88
CA TYR A 125 -2.35 -7.45 3.95
C TYR A 125 -3.10 -8.77 3.99
N ASP A 126 -2.40 -9.85 4.33
CA ASP A 126 -3.04 -11.06 4.81
C ASP A 126 -3.56 -10.81 6.23
N MET A 127 -4.87 -11.02 6.42
CA MET A 127 -5.53 -10.80 7.70
C MET A 127 -5.05 -11.77 8.79
N ASP A 128 -4.61 -12.97 8.42
CA ASP A 128 -4.22 -14.01 9.39
C ASP A 128 -2.79 -13.79 9.88
N SER A 129 -1.84 -13.62 8.95
CA SER A 129 -0.42 -13.42 9.30
C SER A 129 -0.03 -11.96 9.54
N LYS A 130 -0.91 -11.00 9.22
CA LYS A 130 -0.68 -9.56 9.30
C LYS A 130 0.49 -9.07 8.42
N LYS A 131 0.86 -9.86 7.41
CA LYS A 131 1.95 -9.55 6.49
C LYS A 131 1.40 -8.86 5.26
N MET A 132 2.12 -7.84 4.82
CA MET A 132 1.81 -7.07 3.62
C MET A 132 2.17 -7.84 2.34
N PHE A 133 1.36 -7.68 1.30
CA PHE A 133 1.57 -8.21 -0.04
C PHE A 133 1.86 -7.09 -1.05
N PRO A 134 2.95 -7.21 -1.81
CA PRO A 134 3.23 -6.31 -2.92
C PRO A 134 2.23 -6.40 -4.07
N LEU A 135 1.81 -5.25 -4.62
CA LEU A 135 0.84 -5.21 -5.71
C LEU A 135 1.30 -5.99 -6.96
N TYR A 136 2.60 -6.04 -7.25
CA TYR A 136 3.14 -6.81 -8.38
C TYR A 136 2.91 -8.33 -8.26
N GLN A 137 2.61 -8.85 -7.07
CA GLN A 137 2.27 -10.26 -6.85
C GLN A 137 0.79 -10.54 -7.09
N LEU A 138 -0.04 -9.50 -7.16
CA LEU A 138 -1.45 -9.60 -7.49
C LEU A 138 -1.57 -9.58 -9.02
N SER A 139 -2.44 -10.44 -9.56
CA SER A 139 -2.68 -10.52 -11.01
C SER A 139 -3.54 -9.37 -11.53
N LEU A 140 -3.20 -8.14 -11.12
CA LEU A 140 -3.87 -6.90 -11.49
C LEU A 140 -3.29 -6.30 -12.77
N THR A 141 -4.14 -5.64 -13.55
CA THR A 141 -3.72 -4.85 -14.71
C THR A 141 -3.00 -3.58 -14.28
N ASP A 142 -2.26 -2.98 -15.21
CA ASP A 142 -1.60 -1.70 -14.98
C ASP A 142 -2.59 -0.59 -14.57
N GLU A 143 -3.78 -0.55 -15.17
CA GLU A 143 -4.83 0.42 -14.84
C GLU A 143 -5.42 0.21 -13.44
N GLN A 144 -5.65 -1.05 -13.04
CA GLN A 144 -6.11 -1.37 -11.70
C GLN A 144 -5.08 -0.97 -10.63
N ILE A 145 -3.79 -1.20 -10.90
CA ILE A 145 -2.71 -0.76 -10.00
C ILE A 145 -2.69 0.76 -9.88
N GLU A 146 -2.84 1.50 -10.98
CA GLU A 146 -2.93 2.96 -10.95
C GLU A 146 -4.13 3.45 -10.12
N ASP A 147 -5.27 2.79 -10.22
CA ASP A 147 -6.45 3.17 -9.45
C ASP A 147 -6.29 2.90 -7.94
N ILE A 148 -5.64 1.78 -7.58
CA ILE A 148 -5.21 1.51 -6.21
C ILE A 148 -4.27 2.62 -5.71
N ASN A 149 -3.28 3.03 -6.51
CA ASN A 149 -2.36 4.10 -6.12
C ASN A 149 -3.07 5.44 -5.88
N ARG A 150 -4.06 5.80 -6.70
CA ARG A 150 -4.89 6.99 -6.46
C ARG A 150 -5.63 6.91 -5.13
N TRP A 151 -6.23 5.75 -4.84
CA TRP A 151 -6.90 5.54 -3.56
C TRP A 151 -5.92 5.63 -2.38
N ILE A 152 -4.73 5.02 -2.47
CA ILE A 152 -3.67 5.13 -1.45
C ILE A 152 -3.33 6.61 -1.20
N SER A 153 -3.08 7.38 -2.27
CA SER A 153 -2.76 8.80 -2.14
C SER A 153 -3.89 9.59 -1.49
N ALA A 154 -5.14 9.37 -1.93
CA ALA A 154 -6.30 10.02 -1.34
C ALA A 154 -6.45 9.66 0.13
N TYR A 155 -6.36 8.37 0.48
CA TYR A 155 -6.46 7.89 1.86
C TYR A 155 -5.40 8.54 2.76
N LYS A 156 -4.13 8.53 2.33
CA LYS A 156 -3.02 9.13 3.08
C LYS A 156 -3.19 10.64 3.28
N LEU A 157 -3.68 11.36 2.28
CA LEU A 157 -3.97 12.79 2.41
C LEU A 157 -5.07 13.05 3.44
N HIS A 158 -6.12 12.23 3.49
CA HIS A 158 -7.17 12.36 4.50
C HIS A 158 -6.66 12.04 5.91
N ASP A 159 -5.84 11.00 6.06
CA ASP A 159 -5.19 10.64 7.33
C ASP A 159 -4.29 11.79 7.83
N GLN A 160 -3.45 12.36 6.95
CA GLN A 160 -2.61 13.52 7.25
C GLN A 160 -3.42 14.77 7.60
N MET A 161 -4.48 15.07 6.84
CA MET A 161 -5.34 16.22 7.12
C MET A 161 -6.06 16.05 8.45
N TRP A 162 -6.51 14.84 8.78
CA TRP A 162 -7.08 14.55 10.09
C TRP A 162 -6.06 14.86 11.20
N LEU A 163 -4.82 14.38 11.10
CA LEU A 163 -3.82 14.57 12.15
C LEU A 163 -3.26 16.00 12.27
N LEU A 164 -3.13 16.74 11.15
CA LEU A 164 -2.23 17.91 11.10
C LEU A 164 -2.90 19.23 10.67
N SER A 165 -4.16 19.21 10.25
CA SER A 165 -4.77 20.41 9.62
C SER A 165 -5.51 21.35 10.57
N GLY A 166 -5.81 20.89 11.80
CA GLY A 166 -6.68 21.61 12.74
C GLY A 166 -8.10 21.80 12.21
N LYS A 167 -8.37 22.89 11.47
CA LYS A 167 -9.72 23.23 11.01
C LYS A 167 -10.32 22.23 10.02
N LEU A 168 -9.51 21.48 9.26
CA LEU A 168 -10.00 20.50 8.28
C LEU A 168 -10.08 19.07 8.86
N GLU A 169 -9.70 18.88 10.13
CA GLU A 169 -9.61 17.58 10.79
C GLU A 169 -10.91 16.77 10.65
N ILE A 170 -12.05 17.38 10.98
CA ILE A 170 -13.34 16.68 11.00
C ILE A 170 -13.87 16.43 9.59
N LEU A 171 -13.56 17.29 8.61
CA LEU A 171 -13.94 17.04 7.22
C LEU A 171 -13.16 15.84 6.66
N ALA A 172 -11.87 15.78 6.96
CA ALA A 172 -11.03 14.65 6.57
C ALA A 172 -11.45 13.34 7.28
N TYR A 173 -11.72 13.43 8.59
CA TYR A 173 -12.19 12.29 9.40
C TYR A 173 -13.47 11.67 8.84
N LYS A 174 -14.45 12.49 8.44
CA LYS A 174 -15.71 12.01 7.85
C LYS A 174 -15.49 11.16 6.61
N GLN A 175 -14.62 11.61 5.70
CA GLN A 175 -14.26 10.80 4.53
C GLN A 175 -13.65 9.45 4.91
N TRP A 176 -12.98 9.40 6.05
CA TRP A 176 -12.28 8.21 6.52
C TRP A 176 -13.18 7.19 7.22
N VAL A 177 -14.15 7.65 8.02
CA VAL A 177 -15.00 6.77 8.84
C VAL A 177 -16.39 6.49 8.28
N GLU A 178 -16.96 7.39 7.48
CA GLU A 178 -18.31 7.21 6.96
C GLU A 178 -18.29 6.14 5.86
N ALA A 179 -19.01 5.03 6.05
CA ALA A 179 -18.99 3.88 5.13
C ALA A 179 -19.45 4.20 3.69
N HIS A 180 -20.11 5.35 3.51
CA HIS A 180 -20.63 5.85 2.24
C HIS A 180 -19.89 7.10 1.73
N SER A 181 -18.76 7.46 2.33
CA SER A 181 -17.88 8.48 1.76
C SER A 181 -17.35 8.03 0.39
N GLU A 182 -16.91 8.99 -0.44
CA GLU A 182 -16.34 8.67 -1.74
C GLU A 182 -15.06 7.84 -1.59
N LEU A 183 -14.22 8.17 -0.60
CA LEU A 183 -13.01 7.41 -0.29
C LEU A 183 -13.31 5.93 0.05
N ASN A 184 -14.34 5.69 0.87
CA ASN A 184 -14.68 4.34 1.32
C ASN A 184 -15.47 3.54 0.28
N LYS A 185 -16.25 4.20 -0.59
CA LYS A 185 -16.84 3.55 -1.76
C LYS A 185 -15.77 3.06 -2.72
N HIS A 186 -14.82 3.94 -3.08
CA HIS A 186 -13.72 3.60 -3.99
C HIS A 186 -12.86 2.46 -3.43
N GLY A 187 -12.48 2.51 -2.16
CA GLY A 187 -11.70 1.43 -1.53
C GLY A 187 -12.42 0.08 -1.51
N ARG A 188 -13.76 0.07 -1.36
CA ARG A 188 -14.55 -1.16 -1.46
C ARG A 188 -14.60 -1.72 -2.88
N GLU A 189 -14.70 -0.86 -3.89
CA GLU A 189 -14.64 -1.27 -5.30
C GLU A 189 -13.28 -1.90 -5.61
N LEU A 190 -12.19 -1.30 -5.14
CA LEU A 190 -10.83 -1.83 -5.27
C LEU A 190 -10.64 -3.17 -4.54
N SER A 191 -11.28 -3.33 -3.38
CA SER A 191 -11.28 -4.60 -2.66
C SER A 191 -11.98 -5.70 -3.47
N ALA A 192 -13.11 -5.39 -4.08
CA ALA A 192 -13.82 -6.32 -4.96
C ALA A 192 -13.02 -6.69 -6.21
N LEU A 193 -12.37 -5.70 -6.85
CA LEU A 193 -11.46 -5.92 -7.98
C LEU A 193 -10.27 -6.82 -7.61
N THR A 194 -9.72 -6.62 -6.41
CA THR A 194 -8.62 -7.46 -5.89
C THR A 194 -9.09 -8.89 -5.60
N GLU A 195 -10.30 -9.06 -5.06
CA GLU A 195 -10.90 -10.39 -4.86
C GLU A 195 -11.13 -11.10 -6.18
N GLU A 196 -11.62 -10.40 -7.22
CA GLU A 196 -11.79 -10.96 -8.56
C GLU A 196 -10.45 -11.41 -9.16
N ALA A 197 -9.42 -10.58 -9.08
CA ALA A 197 -8.11 -10.87 -9.65
C ALA A 197 -7.36 -12.02 -8.93
N THR A 198 -7.64 -12.25 -7.65
CA THR A 198 -6.91 -13.22 -6.83
C THR A 198 -7.72 -14.48 -6.51
N GLY A 199 -9.04 -14.42 -6.58
CA GLY A 199 -9.95 -15.44 -6.04
C GLY A 199 -9.96 -15.51 -4.51
N ILE A 200 -9.34 -14.56 -3.81
CA ILE A 200 -9.21 -14.55 -2.36
C ILE A 200 -10.17 -13.50 -1.78
N PRO A 201 -11.03 -13.86 -0.80
CA PRO A 201 -11.85 -12.92 -0.06
C PRO A 201 -11.07 -11.68 0.36
N THR A 202 -11.43 -10.51 -0.17
CA THR A 202 -10.71 -9.26 0.10
C THR A 202 -11.62 -8.27 0.79
N TYR A 203 -11.25 -7.90 2.00
CA TYR A 203 -12.02 -7.03 2.87
C TYR A 203 -11.51 -5.60 2.76
N TYR A 204 -12.40 -4.63 2.93
CA TYR A 204 -12.04 -3.24 3.08
C TYR A 204 -12.02 -2.85 4.57
N HIS A 205 -10.97 -2.17 5.01
CA HIS A 205 -10.91 -1.62 6.36
C HIS A 205 -11.69 -0.30 6.47
N LEU A 206 -12.71 -0.30 7.33
CA LEU A 206 -13.39 0.92 7.78
C LEU A 206 -12.78 1.43 9.08
N MET A 207 -12.14 2.59 8.98
CA MET A 207 -11.49 3.24 10.10
C MET A 207 -12.50 3.65 11.18
N ARG A 208 -12.10 3.48 12.44
CA ARG A 208 -12.83 3.96 13.60
C ARG A 208 -11.85 4.43 14.68
N TYR A 209 -11.79 5.74 14.95
CA TYR A 209 -10.93 6.29 15.99
C TYR A 209 -11.72 6.60 17.26
N TRP A 210 -12.72 7.47 17.17
CA TRP A 210 -13.62 7.77 18.28
C TRP A 210 -14.80 6.80 18.32
N GLY A 211 -15.09 6.24 19.49
CA GLY A 211 -16.25 5.38 19.71
C GLY A 211 -16.95 5.62 21.04
N SER A 212 -18.06 4.91 21.24
CA SER A 212 -18.89 4.97 22.44
C SER A 212 -18.79 3.66 23.22
N LYS A 213 -18.26 3.68 24.45
CA LYS A 213 -18.10 2.46 25.27
C LYS A 213 -19.40 1.68 25.43
N GLU A 214 -20.53 2.37 25.44
CA GLU A 214 -21.85 1.78 25.68
C GLU A 214 -22.44 1.06 24.45
N ASP A 215 -21.97 1.43 23.25
CA ASP A 215 -22.60 1.07 21.98
C ASP A 215 -21.72 0.20 21.09
N GLU A 216 -20.39 0.17 21.29
CA GLU A 216 -19.47 -0.57 20.42
C GLU A 216 -19.82 -2.07 20.31
N ASP A 217 -20.19 -2.72 21.41
CA ASP A 217 -20.64 -4.13 21.40
C ASP A 217 -21.96 -4.35 20.63
N LYS A 218 -22.76 -3.31 20.47
CA LYS A 218 -24.04 -3.32 19.74
C LYS A 218 -23.88 -2.77 18.32
N ARG A 219 -22.70 -2.27 17.94
CA ARG A 219 -22.41 -1.68 16.64
C ARG A 219 -22.81 -2.65 15.53
N LYS A 220 -23.59 -2.15 14.60
CA LYS A 220 -24.04 -2.91 13.43
C LYS A 220 -23.08 -2.65 12.26
N CYS A 221 -22.96 -3.62 11.37
CA CYS A 221 -22.26 -3.42 10.11
C CYS A 221 -22.98 -2.31 9.32
N PRO A 222 -22.27 -1.28 8.84
CA PRO A 222 -22.91 -0.17 8.11
C PRO A 222 -23.47 -0.60 6.75
N GLY A 223 -22.99 -1.71 6.18
CA GLY A 223 -23.49 -2.20 4.89
C GLY A 223 -24.77 -3.04 4.98
N CYS A 224 -24.91 -3.90 6.01
CA CYS A 224 -26.06 -4.82 6.11
C CYS A 224 -26.86 -4.72 7.40
N HIS A 225 -26.48 -3.83 8.32
CA HIS A 225 -27.08 -3.59 9.62
C HIS A 225 -27.17 -4.83 10.55
N LYS A 226 -26.45 -5.90 10.24
CA LYS A 226 -26.32 -7.07 11.11
C LYS A 226 -25.21 -6.86 12.15
N LYS A 227 -25.28 -7.59 13.25
CA LYS A 227 -24.18 -7.67 14.22
C LYS A 227 -22.95 -8.27 13.52
N TRP A 228 -21.78 -7.71 13.80
CA TRP A 228 -20.52 -8.07 13.14
C TRP A 228 -19.31 -8.11 14.09
N ARG A 229 -19.55 -7.90 15.40
CA ARG A 229 -18.53 -8.06 16.43
C ARG A 229 -18.17 -9.54 16.57
N ASN A 230 -16.93 -9.89 16.26
CA ASN A 230 -16.36 -11.21 16.48
C ASN A 230 -15.71 -11.32 17.87
N LYS A 231 -16.47 -11.81 18.85
CA LYS A 231 -16.05 -11.93 20.26
C LYS A 231 -14.83 -12.83 20.50
N SER A 232 -14.38 -13.61 19.51
CA SER A 232 -13.15 -14.40 19.64
C SER A 232 -11.88 -13.54 19.62
N VAL A 233 -11.99 -12.29 19.14
CA VAL A 233 -10.90 -11.29 19.17
C VAL A 233 -11.10 -10.41 20.40
N GLY A 234 -10.07 -10.33 21.24
CA GLY A 234 -10.06 -9.57 22.48
C GLY A 234 -10.30 -8.07 22.27
N MET A 235 -10.67 -7.37 23.35
CA MET A 235 -10.71 -5.91 23.35
C MET A 235 -9.36 -5.42 23.88
N GLY A 236 -8.64 -4.59 23.12
CA GLY A 236 -7.42 -3.93 23.60
C GLY A 236 -6.10 -4.48 23.07
N GLU A 237 -6.11 -5.34 22.05
CA GLU A 237 -4.89 -5.56 21.28
C GLU A 237 -4.69 -4.33 20.37
N GLU A 238 -3.70 -3.51 20.69
CA GLU A 238 -3.36 -2.24 20.00
C GLU A 238 -2.73 -2.47 18.61
N SER A 239 -3.18 -3.49 17.88
CA SER A 239 -2.67 -3.80 16.54
C SER A 239 -3.60 -3.24 15.47
N PHE A 240 -3.08 -2.33 14.64
CA PHE A 240 -3.71 -1.86 13.41
C PHE A 240 -3.88 -2.95 12.34
N LEU A 241 -3.90 -4.24 12.67
CA LEU A 241 -4.20 -5.36 11.76
C LEU A 241 -5.01 -6.46 12.47
N GLU A 242 -5.69 -6.13 13.56
CA GLU A 242 -6.56 -7.05 14.28
C GLU A 242 -8.01 -6.60 14.28
N PHE A 243 -8.86 -7.29 13.54
CA PHE A 243 -10.21 -6.82 13.28
C PHE A 243 -11.27 -7.52 14.15
N PRO A 244 -11.68 -6.94 15.30
CA PRO A 244 -12.77 -7.48 16.12
C PRO A 244 -14.14 -7.30 15.47
N TYR A 245 -14.25 -6.54 14.39
CA TYR A 245 -15.47 -6.40 13.59
C TYR A 245 -15.22 -6.91 12.17
N ILE A 246 -15.94 -7.96 11.78
CA ILE A 246 -15.79 -8.62 10.49
C ILE A 246 -17.18 -8.91 9.94
N CYS A 247 -17.45 -8.46 8.72
CA CYS A 247 -18.67 -8.78 7.99
C CYS A 247 -18.33 -9.42 6.64
N ASP A 248 -18.44 -10.75 6.57
CA ASP A 248 -18.17 -11.52 5.34
C ASP A 248 -19.12 -11.14 4.20
N LYS A 249 -20.40 -10.87 4.52
CA LYS A 249 -21.40 -10.47 3.54
C LYS A 249 -21.03 -9.15 2.84
N CYS A 250 -20.49 -8.18 3.58
CA CYS A 250 -20.18 -6.87 3.05
C CYS A 250 -18.72 -6.69 2.67
N ARG A 251 -17.86 -7.69 2.93
CA ARG A 251 -16.40 -7.57 2.81
C ARG A 251 -15.86 -6.35 3.58
N LEU A 252 -16.33 -6.17 4.81
CA LEU A 252 -15.90 -5.06 5.67
C LEU A 252 -15.25 -5.57 6.94
N VAL A 253 -14.16 -4.93 7.33
CA VAL A 253 -13.50 -5.12 8.61
C VAL A 253 -13.25 -3.78 9.29
N SER A 254 -13.12 -3.76 10.61
CA SER A 254 -12.88 -2.53 11.37
C SER A 254 -12.25 -2.85 12.72
N TYR A 255 -11.44 -1.92 13.23
CA TYR A 255 -10.84 -2.01 14.56
C TYR A 255 -11.83 -1.67 15.67
N TYR A 256 -11.43 -1.99 16.90
CA TYR A 256 -12.02 -1.37 18.07
C TYR A 256 -11.59 0.12 18.11
N PRO A 257 -12.47 1.05 18.50
CA PRO A 257 -12.08 2.45 18.58
C PRO A 257 -10.90 2.66 19.51
N PHE A 258 -9.99 3.55 19.09
CA PHE A 258 -8.80 3.92 19.86
C PHE A 258 -9.10 4.92 20.98
N SER A 259 -10.15 5.74 20.83
CA SER A 259 -10.51 6.75 21.82
C SER A 259 -11.99 6.76 22.16
N PHE A 260 -12.28 7.09 23.42
CA PHE A 260 -13.61 7.28 24.00
C PHE A 260 -13.78 8.66 24.64
N ASP A 261 -12.82 9.55 24.43
CA ASP A 261 -12.75 10.88 25.06
C ASP A 261 -13.77 11.88 24.51
N ASN A 262 -14.27 11.66 23.30
CA ASN A 262 -15.13 12.60 22.61
C ASN A 262 -16.41 11.95 22.06
N GLN A 263 -17.48 11.99 22.87
CA GLN A 263 -18.77 11.42 22.49
C GLN A 263 -19.44 12.12 21.29
N ARG A 264 -19.10 13.40 21.01
CA ARG A 264 -19.64 14.09 19.83
C ARG A 264 -19.07 13.48 18.56
N TYR A 265 -17.79 13.15 18.56
CA TYR A 265 -17.13 12.56 17.39
C TYR A 265 -17.35 11.05 17.27
N ALA A 266 -17.66 10.37 18.38
CA ALA A 266 -18.10 8.98 18.35
C ALA A 266 -19.31 8.77 17.41
N LYS A 267 -20.21 9.74 17.26
CA LYS A 267 -21.37 9.65 16.36
C LYS A 267 -21.03 9.70 14.87
N ILE A 268 -19.81 10.07 14.50
CA ILE A 268 -19.41 10.19 13.09
C ILE A 268 -19.05 8.79 12.56
N GLY A 269 -19.77 8.33 11.54
CA GLY A 269 -19.55 7.02 10.92
C GLY A 269 -20.24 5.83 11.62
N GLU A 270 -21.22 6.09 12.49
CA GLU A 270 -22.13 5.07 13.06
C GLU A 270 -23.20 4.60 12.06
#